data_AF-A0A7H1NU89-F1
#
_entry.id   AF-A0A7H1NU89-F1
#
_cell.length_a   1.000
_cell.length_b   1.000
_cell.length_c   1.000
_cell.angle_alpha   90.00
_cell.angle_beta   90.00
_cell.angle_gamma   90.00
#
_symmetry.space_group_name_H-M   'P 1'
#
loop_
_entity.id
_entity.type
_entity.pdbx_description
1 polymer ?
#
loop_
_entity_poly.entity_id
_entity_poly.type
_entity_poly.pdbx_seq_one_letter_code
_entity_poly.pdbx_strand_id
1 'polypeptide(L)' 'MTPETFRQYLEALHWTQRGLATILNIHPTIVRRWASSQQRIPHNVEKWLTWWYHHTVEKPLPEGWDAK' A
#
# COMPACT_ATOMS: atom_id res chain seq x y z
N MET A 1 -10.58 2.54 6.34
CA MET A 1 -10.09 1.37 5.59
C MET A 1 -10.06 0.12 6.47
N THR A 2 -10.55 -1.00 5.95
CA THR A 2 -10.48 -2.31 6.61
C THR A 2 -9.11 -2.97 6.33
N PRO A 3 -8.67 -3.94 7.15
CA PRO A 3 -7.40 -4.62 6.89
C PRO A 3 -7.40 -5.47 5.63
N GLU A 4 -8.57 -5.89 5.15
CA GLU A 4 -8.72 -6.61 3.88
C GLU A 4 -8.44 -5.68 2.71
N THR A 5 -9.10 -4.50 2.68
CA THR A 5 -8.83 -3.47 1.66
C THR A 5 -7.38 -3.00 1.71
N PHE A 6 -6.82 -2.83 2.92
CA PHE A 6 -5.42 -2.46 3.08
C PHE A 6 -4.46 -3.48 2.45
N ARG A 7 -4.70 -4.78 2.67
CA ARG A 7 -3.89 -5.84 2.06
C ARG A 7 -4.04 -5.89 0.54
N GLN A 8 -5.26 -5.73 0.02
CA GLN A 8 -5.51 -5.64 -1.41
C GLN A 8 -4.75 -4.48 -2.06
N TYR A 9 -4.72 -3.31 -1.41
CA TYR A 9 -4.01 -2.15 -1.96
C TYR A 9 -2.51 -2.37 -1.97
N LEU A 10 -1.94 -2.96 -0.91
CA LEU A 10 -0.53 -3.31 -0.89
C LEU A 10 -0.17 -4.32 -1.98
N GLU A 11 -1.02 -5.34 -2.19
CA GLU A 11 -0.81 -6.34 -3.23
C GLU A 11 -0.83 -5.73 -4.63
N ALA A 12 -1.82 -4.89 -4.94
CA ALA A 12 -1.92 -4.21 -6.23
C ALA A 12 -0.76 -3.23 -6.49
N LEU A 13 -0.18 -2.66 -5.42
CA LEU A 13 1.01 -1.82 -5.50
C LEU A 13 2.32 -2.62 -5.50
N HIS A 14 2.25 -3.95 -5.39
CA HIS A 14 3.41 -4.83 -5.17
C HIS A 14 4.27 -4.43 -3.94
N TRP A 15 3.64 -3.80 -2.95
CA TRP A 15 4.30 -3.35 -1.72
C TRP A 15 4.15 -4.35 -0.59
N THR A 16 5.20 -4.48 0.23
CA THR A 16 5.14 -5.28 1.47
C THR A 16 4.81 -4.38 2.66
N GLN A 17 4.24 -4.95 3.75
CA GLN A 17 4.03 -4.21 5.01
C GLN A 17 5.33 -3.60 5.55
N ARG A 18 6.47 -4.31 5.38
CA ARG A 18 7.80 -3.80 5.74
C ARG A 18 8.22 -2.65 4.85
N GLY A 19 8.02 -2.76 3.53
CA GLY A 19 8.31 -1.69 2.58
C GLY A 19 7.50 -0.42 2.88
N LEU A 20 6.20 -0.57 3.19
CA LEU A 20 5.38 0.57 3.61
C LEU A 20 5.90 1.21 4.90
N ALA A 21 6.33 0.41 5.88
CA ALA A 21 6.91 0.93 7.12
C ALA A 21 8.18 1.75 6.85
N THR A 22 9.02 1.29 5.91
CA THR A 22 10.20 2.03 5.44
C THR A 22 9.82 3.34 4.75
N ILE A 23 8.84 3.33 3.85
CA ILE A 23 8.38 4.53 3.13
C ILE A 23 7.84 5.59 4.09
N LEU A 24 7.07 5.17 5.10
CA LEU A 24 6.49 6.06 6.10
C LEU A 24 7.48 6.43 7.23
N ASN A 25 8.68 5.83 7.24
CA ASN A 25 9.66 5.95 8.31
C ASN A 25 9.07 5.67 9.71
N ILE A 26 8.32 4.57 9.83
CA ILE A 26 7.70 4.13 11.09
C ILE A 26 8.08 2.68 11.42
N HIS A 27 7.86 2.30 12.68
CA HIS A 27 8.14 0.93 13.11
C HIS A 27 7.21 -0.09 12.40
N PRO A 28 7.73 -1.21 11.85
CA PRO A 28 6.93 -2.17 11.09
C PRO A 28 5.81 -2.83 11.90
N THR A 29 5.93 -2.87 13.23
CA THR A 29 4.85 -3.33 14.12
C THR A 29 3.59 -2.49 13.99
N ILE A 30 3.70 -1.18 13.73
CA ILE A 30 2.54 -0.31 13.54
C ILE A 30 1.77 -0.73 12.28
N VAL A 31 2.48 -0.92 11.17
CA VAL A 31 1.89 -1.39 9.91
C VAL A 31 1.29 -2.79 10.04
N ARG A 32 1.93 -3.68 10.81
CA ARG A 32 1.39 -5.00 11.11
C ARG A 32 0.07 -4.93 11.90
N ARG A 33 -0.02 -4.01 12.87
CA ARG A 33 -1.25 -3.79 13.66
C ARG A 33 -2.41 -3.25 12.80
N TRP A 34 -2.10 -2.46 11.77
CA TRP A 34 -3.09 -2.04 10.77
C TRP A 34 -3.65 -3.23 9.99
N ALA A 35 -2.78 -4.12 9.52
CA ALA A 35 -3.18 -5.32 8.78
C ALA A 35 -3.96 -6.35 9.61
N SER A 36 -3.88 -6.28 10.95
CA SER A 36 -4.54 -7.21 11.86
C SER A 36 -5.74 -6.60 12.61
N SER A 37 -6.26 -5.44 12.19
CA SER A 37 -7.33 -4.70 12.90
C SER A 37 -7.00 -4.27 14.34
N GLN A 38 -5.76 -4.44 14.81
CA GLN A 38 -5.37 -4.09 16.18
C GLN A 38 -5.22 -2.57 16.36
N GLN A 39 -5.00 -1.85 15.27
CA GLN A 39 -4.92 -0.40 15.25
C GLN A 39 -5.55 0.13 13.96
N ARG A 40 -6.29 1.22 14.04
CA ARG A 40 -6.82 1.89 12.85
C ARG A 40 -5.69 2.54 12.05
N ILE A 41 -5.80 2.47 10.73
CA ILE A 41 -4.95 3.21 9.80
C ILE A 41 -5.28 4.70 9.92
N PRO A 42 -4.28 5.60 10.05
CA PRO A 42 -4.51 7.04 10.01
C PRO A 42 -5.16 7.48 8.69
N HIS A 43 -6.12 8.39 8.76
CA HIS A 43 -6.91 8.83 7.59
C HIS A 43 -6.06 9.41 6.45
N ASN A 44 -4.96 10.10 6.78
CA ASN A 44 -4.02 10.63 5.80
C ASN A 44 -3.27 9.51 5.05
N VAL A 45 -2.86 8.45 5.75
CA VAL A 45 -2.19 7.28 5.15
C VAL A 45 -3.17 6.53 4.25
N GLU A 46 -4.41 6.37 4.71
CA GLU A 46 -5.49 5.78 3.92
C GLU A 46 -5.71 6.53 2.60
N LYS A 47 -5.89 7.86 2.65
CA LYS A 47 -6.04 8.68 1.44
C LYS A 47 -4.86 8.54 0.48
N TRP A 48 -3.65 8.54 1.01
CA TRP A 48 -2.43 8.43 0.20
C TRP A 48 -2.30 7.06 -0.48
N LEU A 49 -2.60 5.97 0.23
CA LEU A 49 -2.63 4.62 -0.35
C LEU A 49 -3.70 4.47 -1.43
N THR A 50 -4.90 5.01 -1.19
CA THR A 50 -5.99 5.01 -2.17
C THR A 50 -5.57 5.73 -3.45
N TRP A 51 -4.91 6.89 -3.34
CA TRP A 51 -4.43 7.64 -4.50
C TRP A 51 -3.44 6.84 -5.35
N TRP A 52 -2.47 6.17 -4.71
CA TRP A 52 -1.50 5.30 -5.39
C TRP A 52 -2.17 4.10 -6.06
N TYR A 53 -3.09 3.45 -5.34
CA TYR A 53 -3.84 2.31 -5.86
C TYR A 53 -4.56 2.67 -7.17
N HIS A 54 -5.33 3.75 -7.17
CA HIS A 54 -6.02 4.23 -8.37
C HIS A 54 -5.03 4.60 -9.49
N HIS A 55 -3.96 5.33 -9.19
CA HIS A 55 -2.97 5.71 -10.22
C HIS A 55 -2.26 4.51 -10.86
N THR A 56 -2.01 3.46 -10.10
CA THR A 56 -1.29 2.26 -10.60
C THR A 56 -2.22 1.34 -11.37
N VAL A 57 -3.49 1.24 -10.95
CA VAL A 57 -4.51 0.44 -11.66
C VAL A 57 -4.94 1.12 -12.97
N GLU A 58 -5.04 2.45 -12.98
CA GLU A 58 -5.49 3.21 -14.16
C GLU A 58 -4.38 3.45 -15.19
N LYS A 59 -3.10 3.37 -14.80
CA LYS A 59 -1.96 3.49 -15.70
C LYS A 59 -1.15 2.20 -15.70
N PRO A 60 -1.46 1.24 -16.58
CA PRO A 60 -0.64 0.04 -16.74
C PRO A 60 0.80 0.40 -17.12
N LEU A 61 1.71 -0.55 -16.92
CA LEU A 61 3.14 -0.41 -17.20
C LEU A 61 3.39 0.20 -18.58
N PRO A 62 4.41 1.07 -18.73
CA PRO A 62 4.66 1.80 -19.97
C PRO A 62 4.97 0.84 -21.12
N GLU A 63 4.28 0.94 -22.25
CA GLU A 63 4.52 0.07 -23.42
C GLU A 63 6.00 0.07 -23.84
N GLY A 64 6.53 -1.10 -24.21
CA GLY A 64 7.93 -1.26 -24.65
C GLY A 64 8.97 -1.46 -23.53
N TRP A 65 8.53 -1.63 -22.28
CA TRP A 65 9.41 -1.93 -21.13
C TRP A 65 9.96 -3.36 -21.10
N ASP A 66 9.37 -4.29 -21.87
CA ASP A 66 9.92 -5.63 -22.13
C ASP A 66 11.10 -5.50 -23.08
N ALA A 67 12.23 -5.02 -22.55
CA ALA A 67 13.50 -5.09 -23.24
C ALA A 67 13.89 -6.58 -23.31
N LYS A 68 13.65 -7.19 -24.48
CA LYS A 68 14.33 -8.43 -24.88
C LYS A 68 15.84 -8.25 -24.89
#